data_AF-A0A2N2RET4-F1
#
_entry.id   AF-A0A2N2RET4-F1
#
_cell.length_a   1.000
_cell.length_b   1.000
_cell.length_c   1.000
_cell.angle_alpha   90.00
_cell.angle_beta   90.00
_cell.angle_gamma   90.00
#
_symmetry.space_group_name_H-M   'P 1'
#
loop_
_entity.id
_entity.type
_entity.pdbx_description
1 polymer ?
#
loop_
_entity_poly.entity_id
_entity_poly.type
_entity_poly.pdbx_seq_one_letter_code
_entity_poly.pdbx_strand_id
1 'polypeptide(L)'
;MDSVVVRASMESAGPALVVASYSLFCVIASEITMTTSLEVLEAEALKLAPADRSHLLERLIASLDADPEVEEAWEMEADRREASLKSGSATEVSGQEAMSRLRSRLAR
;
A
#
# COMPACT_ATOMS: atom_id res chain seq x y z
N MET A 1 33.39 20.86 -25.82
CA MET A 1 33.65 21.15 -27.24
C MET A 1 33.50 19.82 -27.95
N ASP A 2 32.38 19.47 -28.57
CA ASP A 2 31.37 20.32 -29.22
C ASP A 2 29.95 19.80 -29.03
N SER A 3 29.04 20.73 -28.76
CA SER A 3 27.61 20.51 -28.70
C SER A 3 27.06 20.41 -30.13
N VAL A 4 26.62 19.23 -30.55
CA VAL A 4 25.83 19.09 -31.78
C VAL A 4 24.36 19.01 -31.39
N VAL A 5 23.71 20.17 -31.45
CA VAL A 5 22.25 20.30 -31.43
C VAL A 5 21.71 19.71 -32.73
N VAL A 6 21.18 18.49 -32.68
CA VAL A 6 20.41 17.92 -33.80
C VAL A 6 19.04 18.56 -33.78
N ARG A 7 18.88 19.60 -34.60
CA ARG A 7 17.61 20.24 -34.92
C ARG A 7 16.78 19.24 -35.74
N ALA A 8 15.95 18.45 -35.08
CA ALA A 8 14.98 17.59 -35.76
C ALA A 8 13.92 18.48 -36.42
N SER A 9 13.96 18.53 -37.75
CA SER A 9 13.01 19.23 -38.60
C SER A 9 11.62 18.59 -38.47
N MET A 10 10.73 19.22 -37.69
CA MET A 10 9.33 18.80 -37.52
C MET A 10 8.46 19.26 -38.69
N GLU A 11 8.79 18.85 -39.92
CA GLU A 11 7.95 19.20 -41.07
C GLU A 11 7.80 17.95 -41.95
N SER A 12 6.59 17.36 -41.91
CA SER A 12 6.02 16.32 -42.80
C SER A 12 5.71 14.90 -42.27
N ALA A 13 5.59 14.67 -40.96
CA ALA A 13 5.01 13.40 -40.48
C ALA A 13 3.47 13.47 -40.41
N GLY A 14 2.78 12.67 -41.23
CA GLY A 14 1.32 12.54 -41.22
C GLY A 14 0.76 11.89 -39.93
N PRO A 15 -0.56 12.02 -39.66
CA PRO A 15 -1.19 11.70 -38.37
C PRO A 15 -1.09 10.22 -37.95
N ALA A 16 -0.80 9.31 -38.88
CA ALA A 16 -0.70 7.88 -38.57
C ALA A 16 0.56 7.51 -37.77
N LEU A 17 1.67 8.25 -37.90
CA LEU A 17 2.94 7.90 -37.25
C LEU A 17 2.99 8.32 -35.77
N VAL A 18 2.24 9.35 -35.39
CA VAL A 18 2.12 9.84 -34.00
C VAL A 18 1.33 8.85 -33.13
N VAL A 19 0.31 8.20 -33.69
CA VAL A 19 -0.53 7.21 -32.98
C VAL A 19 0.23 5.90 -32.74
N ALA A 20 1.09 5.49 -33.67
CA ALA A 20 1.93 4.30 -33.52
C ALA A 20 2.96 4.44 -32.38
N SER A 21 3.51 5.64 -32.18
CA SER A 21 4.41 5.94 -31.06
C SER A 21 3.70 5.93 -29.70
N TYR A 22 2.43 6.36 -29.66
CA TYR A 22 1.61 6.28 -28.44
C TYR A 22 1.16 4.85 -28.14
N SER A 23 0.85 4.04 -29.15
CA SER A 23 0.51 2.62 -28.96
C SER A 23 1.69 1.78 -28.46
N LEU A 24 2.90 2.03 -28.95
CA LEU A 24 4.08 1.33 -28.47
C LEU A 24 4.43 1.71 -27.01
N PHE A 25 4.17 2.97 -26.61
CA PHE A 25 4.33 3.43 -25.23
C PHE A 25 3.30 2.80 -24.27
N CYS A 26 2.04 2.63 -24.69
CA CYS A 26 1.01 1.96 -23.89
C CYS A 26 1.30 0.47 -23.64
N VAL A 27 1.84 -0.26 -24.63
CA VAL A 27 2.17 -1.69 -24.47
C VAL A 27 3.36 -1.89 -23.53
N ILE A 28 4.43 -1.09 -23.65
CA ILE A 28 5.61 -1.18 -22.77
C ILE A 28 5.25 -0.82 -21.32
N ALA A 29 4.40 0.20 -21.10
CA ALA A 29 3.94 0.56 -19.77
C ALA A 29 3.12 -0.55 -19.08
N SER A 30 2.33 -1.30 -19.86
CA SER A 30 1.56 -2.45 -19.36
C SER A 30 2.40 -3.70 -19.10
N GLU A 31 3.60 -3.81 -19.68
CA GLU A 31 4.47 -4.98 -19.55
C GLU A 31 5.39 -4.87 -18.32
N ILE A 32 5.83 -3.65 -17.97
CA ILE A 32 6.61 -3.37 -16.74
C ILE A 32 5.81 -3.69 -15.47
N THR A 33 4.48 -3.54 -15.51
CA THR A 33 3.60 -3.73 -14.35
C THR A 33 3.45 -5.17 -13.88
N MET A 34 3.81 -6.17 -14.68
CA MET A 34 3.65 -7.59 -14.31
C MET A 34 4.97 -8.29 -13.91
N THR A 35 6.14 -7.66 -14.11
CA THR A 35 7.44 -8.32 -13.91
C THR A 35 8.25 -7.82 -12.72
N THR A 36 7.80 -6.78 -12.00
CA THR A 36 8.52 -6.35 -10.79
C THR A 36 8.11 -7.24 -9.61
N SER A 37 9.02 -8.10 -9.15
CA SER A 37 8.75 -8.95 -7.99
C SER A 37 8.58 -8.11 -6.72
N LEU A 38 7.82 -8.63 -5.75
CA LEU A 38 7.55 -7.94 -4.49
C LEU A 38 8.85 -7.52 -3.79
N GLU A 39 9.87 -8.38 -3.86
CA GLU A 39 11.19 -8.16 -3.26
C GLU A 39 11.91 -6.94 -3.86
N VAL A 40 11.73 -6.69 -5.16
CA VAL A 40 12.31 -5.53 -5.83
C VAL A 40 11.58 -4.26 -5.38
N LEU A 41 10.26 -4.28 -5.30
CA LEU A 41 9.46 -3.14 -4.81
C LEU A 41 9.77 -2.82 -3.35
N GLU A 42 9.91 -3.83 -2.51
CA GLU A 42 10.32 -3.68 -1.10
C GLU A 42 11.70 -3.04 -1.00
N ALA A 43 12.68 -3.55 -1.77
CA ALA A 43 14.03 -3.01 -1.78
C ALA A 43 14.06 -1.53 -2.20
N GLU A 44 13.29 -1.12 -3.20
CA GLU A 44 13.18 0.29 -3.59
C GLU A 44 12.45 1.14 -2.55
N ALA A 45 11.36 0.64 -1.96
CA ALA A 45 10.64 1.34 -0.90
C ALA A 45 11.52 1.58 0.34
N LEU A 46 12.40 0.64 0.68
CA LEU A 46 13.32 0.77 1.80
C LEU A 46 14.44 1.79 1.56
N LYS A 47 14.77 2.13 0.31
CA LYS A 47 15.73 3.20 -0.04
C LYS A 47 15.18 4.61 0.15
N LEU A 48 13.85 4.76 0.24
CA LEU A 48 13.22 6.06 0.44
C LEU A 48 13.61 6.68 1.79
N ALA A 49 13.59 8.01 1.85
CA ALA A 49 13.71 8.73 3.11
C ALA A 49 12.54 8.33 4.04
N PRO A 50 12.72 8.37 5.38
CA PRO A 50 11.66 7.94 6.32
C PRO A 50 10.31 8.62 6.08
N ALA A 51 10.29 9.92 5.73
CA ALA A 51 9.06 10.66 5.46
C ALA A 51 8.34 10.16 4.20
N ASP A 52 9.08 9.97 3.11
CA ASP A 52 8.50 9.48 1.83
C ASP A 52 8.01 8.03 1.96
N ARG A 53 8.73 7.21 2.73
CA ARG A 53 8.31 5.84 3.03
C ARG A 53 7.02 5.81 3.87
N SER A 54 6.89 6.65 4.88
CA SER A 54 5.64 6.77 5.65
C SER A 54 4.48 7.21 4.76
N HIS A 55 4.70 8.20 3.90
CA HIS A 55 3.68 8.67 2.97
C HIS A 55 3.24 7.58 1.97
N LEU A 56 4.19 6.80 1.46
CA LEU A 56 3.88 5.63 0.63
C LEU A 56 3.05 4.59 1.40
N LEU A 57 3.42 4.30 2.65
CA LEU A 57 2.69 3.35 3.50
C LEU A 57 1.24 3.79 3.74
N GLU A 58 1.01 5.07 4.04
CA GLU A 58 -0.35 5.62 4.20
C GLU A 58 -1.22 5.40 2.96
N ARG A 59 -0.66 5.65 1.76
CA ARG A 59 -1.38 5.43 0.49
C ARG A 59 -1.66 3.95 0.24
N LEU A 60 -0.72 3.08 0.56
CA LEU A 60 -0.90 1.63 0.41
C LEU A 60 -1.98 1.13 1.37
N ILE A 61 -1.94 1.52 2.65
CA ILE A 61 -2.98 1.17 3.62
C ILE A 61 -4.34 1.67 3.16
N ALA A 62 -4.43 2.91 2.69
CA ALA A 62 -5.68 3.47 2.18
C ALA A 62 -6.20 2.75 0.91
N SER A 63 -5.32 2.07 0.16
CA SER A 63 -5.73 1.26 -0.99
C SER A 63 -6.20 -0.15 -0.62
N LEU A 64 -5.88 -0.61 0.60
CA LEU A 64 -6.45 -1.81 1.17
C LEU A 64 -7.81 -1.43 1.72
N ASP A 65 -8.82 -1.34 0.85
CA ASP A 65 -10.20 -1.13 1.27
C ASP A 65 -10.56 -2.19 2.33
N ALA A 66 -10.90 -1.74 3.53
CA ALA A 66 -11.42 -2.63 4.55
C ALA A 66 -12.79 -3.14 4.07
N ASP A 67 -12.99 -4.45 4.14
CA ASP A 67 -14.28 -5.04 3.82
C ASP A 67 -15.34 -4.45 4.78
N PRO A 68 -16.40 -3.79 4.27
CA PRO A 68 -17.40 -3.15 5.10
C PRO A 68 -18.07 -4.13 6.08
N GLU A 69 -18.18 -5.41 5.72
CA GLU A 69 -18.72 -6.44 6.62
C GLU A 69 -17.78 -6.71 7.79
N VAL A 70 -16.46 -6.63 7.57
CA VAL A 70 -15.46 -6.78 8.62
C VAL A 70 -15.55 -5.58 9.57
N GLU A 71 -15.62 -4.35 9.05
CA GLU A 71 -15.73 -3.14 9.88
C GLU A 71 -16.98 -3.19 10.78
N GLU A 72 -18.15 -3.51 10.22
CA GLU A 72 -19.39 -3.66 10.99
C GLU A 72 -19.28 -4.74 12.08
N ALA A 73 -18.66 -5.88 11.75
CA ALA A 73 -18.44 -6.94 12.73
C ALA A 73 -17.53 -6.50 13.89
N TRP A 74 -16.51 -5.67 13.62
CA TRP A 74 -15.65 -5.11 14.67
C TRP A 74 -16.38 -4.08 15.54
N GLU A 75 -17.22 -3.23 14.95
CA GLU A 75 -18.07 -2.29 15.70
C GLU A 75 -19.01 -3.04 16.66
N MET A 76 -19.72 -4.04 16.16
CA MET A 76 -20.61 -4.88 16.97
C MET A 76 -19.87 -5.59 18.12
N GLU A 77 -18.66 -6.08 17.85
CA GLU A 77 -17.82 -6.72 18.87
C GLU A 77 -17.39 -5.73 19.95
N ALA A 78 -17.01 -4.51 19.56
CA ALA A 78 -16.61 -3.46 20.48
C ALA A 78 -17.76 -3.10 21.43
N ASP A 79 -18.95 -2.86 20.90
CA ASP A 79 -20.17 -2.55 21.66
C ASP A 79 -20.52 -3.68 22.63
N ARG A 80 -20.45 -4.93 22.17
CA ARG A 80 -20.71 -6.10 23.01
C ARG A 80 -19.74 -6.18 24.19
N ARG A 81 -18.44 -5.92 23.96
CA ARG A 81 -17.43 -5.92 25.03
C ARG A 81 -17.65 -4.78 26.01
N GLU A 82 -17.97 -3.59 25.54
CA GLU A 82 -18.28 -2.45 26.40
C GLU A 82 -19.49 -2.74 27.29
N ALA A 83 -20.58 -3.27 26.72
CA ALA A 83 -21.77 -3.66 27.48
C ALA A 83 -21.47 -4.76 28.52
N SER A 84 -20.59 -5.72 28.19
CA SER A 84 -20.19 -6.79 29.11
C SER A 84 -19.41 -6.24 30.31
N LEU A 85 -18.55 -5.24 30.09
CA LEU A 85 -17.83 -4.54 31.15
C LEU A 85 -18.79 -3.70 32.01
N LYS A 86 -19.65 -2.88 31.38
CA LYS A 86 -20.64 -2.03 32.09
C LYS A 86 -21.62 -2.84 32.95
N SER A 87 -22.00 -4.04 32.50
CA SER A 87 -22.90 -4.94 33.24
C SER A 87 -22.19 -5.75 34.33
N GLY A 88 -20.85 -5.75 34.38
CA GLY A 88 -20.06 -6.59 35.28
C GLY A 88 -20.09 -8.08 34.92
N SER A 89 -20.56 -8.44 33.72
CA SER A 89 -20.58 -9.83 33.24
C SER A 89 -19.19 -10.29 32.77
N ALA A 90 -18.30 -9.36 32.46
CA ALA A 90 -16.89 -9.63 32.17
C ALA A 90 -15.98 -9.25 33.36
N THR A 91 -14.95 -10.05 33.62
CA THR A 91 -13.93 -9.76 34.63
C THR A 91 -12.81 -8.92 34.04
N GLU A 92 -12.57 -7.76 34.62
CA GLU A 92 -11.43 -6.92 34.28
C GLU A 92 -10.14 -7.47 34.91
N VAL A 93 -9.04 -7.36 34.19
CA VAL A 93 -7.70 -7.63 34.69
C VAL A 93 -6.79 -6.45 34.33
N SER A 94 -5.74 -6.23 35.13
CA SER A 94 -4.75 -5.21 34.79
C SER A 94 -4.06 -5.53 33.45
N GLY A 95 -3.67 -4.49 32.69
CA GLY A 95 -2.96 -4.67 31.43
C GLY A 95 -1.66 -5.49 31.60
N GLN A 96 -0.96 -5.30 32.70
CA GLN A 96 0.29 -5.98 33.03
C GLN A 96 0.05 -7.48 33.23
N GLU A 97 -1.02 -7.83 33.94
CA GLU A 97 -1.42 -9.22 34.12
C GLU A 97 -1.86 -9.86 32.80
N ALA A 98 -2.67 -9.17 31.99
CA ALA A 98 -3.08 -9.64 30.68
C ALA A 98 -1.87 -9.94 29.77
N MET A 99 -0.92 -9.00 29.69
CA MET A 99 0.29 -9.17 28.89
C MET A 99 1.20 -10.28 29.41
N SER A 100 1.33 -10.45 30.73
CA SER A 100 2.06 -11.57 31.34
C SER A 100 1.48 -12.92 30.93
N ARG A 101 0.14 -13.07 31.02
CA ARG A 101 -0.59 -14.27 30.61
C ARG A 101 -0.47 -14.56 29.11
N LEU A 102 -0.50 -13.54 28.26
CA LEU A 102 -0.34 -13.71 26.81
C LEU A 102 1.07 -14.21 26.44
N ARG A 103 2.10 -13.57 27.00
CA ARG A 103 3.50 -13.96 26.72
C ARG A 103 3.80 -15.38 27.19
N SER A 104 3.32 -15.78 28.36
CA SER A 104 3.54 -17.15 28.85
C SER A 104 2.89 -18.22 27.97
N ARG A 105 1.76 -17.91 27.33
CA ARG A 105 1.08 -18.81 26.38
C ARG A 105 1.78 -18.89 25.01
N LEU A 106 2.31 -17.77 24.52
CA LEU A 106 2.99 -17.69 23.22
C LEU A 106 4.44 -18.18 23.24
N ALA A 107 5.07 -18.27 24.41
CA ALA A 107 6.44 -18.76 24.56
C ALA A 107 6.57 -20.31 24.53
N ARG A 108 5.48 -21.03 24.24
CA ARG A 108 5.46 -22.50 24.15
C ARG A 108 5.58 -22.96 22.70
#